data_AF-A0A202DJZ1-F1
#
_entry.id   AF-A0A202DJZ1-F1
#
_cell.length_a   1.000
_cell.length_b   1.000
_cell.length_c   1.000
_cell.angle_alpha   90.00
_cell.angle_beta   90.00
_cell.angle_gamma   90.00
#
_symmetry.space_group_name_H-M   'P 1'
#
loop_
_entity.id
_entity.type
_entity.pdbx_description
1 polymer ?
#
loop_
_entity_poly.entity_id
_entity_poly.type
_entity_poly.pdbx_seq_one_letter_code
_entity_poly.pdbx_strand_id
1 'polypeptide(L)'
;MIKKIVSGGQTGADRGGLDAAMDAGVPHGGWCPKGRLAEDGPIPARYQLQEMETSSYIHRTEANVVDSDATVVLCFGEPTGGSLHTVELCEQHGKPCLILDLKVLGDDLAADDIIMWLREVRTTDDGPRTTEGVVLNVAGSRESKDAGLADRVRDVIGLVIEKGRGQITTPR
;
A
#
# COMPACT_ATOMS: atom_id res chain seq x y z
N MET A 1 -0.46 12.18 8.08
CA MET A 1 -0.49 10.76 8.50
C MET A 1 0.44 9.92 7.64
N ILE A 2 0.19 9.84 6.34
CA ILE A 2 1.05 9.16 5.37
C ILE A 2 2.13 10.13 4.87
N LYS A 3 3.39 9.69 4.86
CA LYS A 3 4.55 10.41 4.31
C LYS A 3 4.76 10.08 2.84
N LYS A 4 4.65 8.80 2.49
CA LYS A 4 4.87 8.26 1.14
C LYS A 4 4.05 6.98 0.97
N ILE A 5 3.52 6.76 -0.23
CA ILE A 5 2.98 5.46 -0.65
C ILE A 5 4.05 4.72 -1.45
N VAL A 6 4.28 3.45 -1.13
CA VAL A 6 5.14 2.57 -1.95
C VAL A 6 4.34 1.37 -2.44
N SER A 7 4.72 0.84 -3.60
CA SER A 7 4.16 -0.40 -4.14
C SER A 7 5.08 -0.95 -5.25
N GLY A 8 4.81 -2.16 -5.74
CA GLY A 8 5.61 -2.77 -6.81
C GLY A 8 5.09 -2.64 -8.23
N GLY A 9 4.00 -1.90 -8.44
CA GLY A 9 3.51 -1.49 -9.75
C GLY A 9 2.78 -2.56 -10.56
N GLN A 10 2.46 -3.71 -9.97
CA GLN A 10 1.56 -4.69 -10.59
C GLN A 10 0.19 -4.05 -10.88
N THR A 11 -0.59 -4.61 -11.80
CA THR A 11 -2.01 -4.22 -11.95
C THR A 11 -2.78 -4.46 -10.63
N GLY A 12 -4.01 -3.97 -10.52
CA GLY A 12 -4.81 -4.12 -9.31
C GLY A 12 -4.34 -3.20 -8.19
N ALA A 13 -4.22 -3.75 -6.98
CA ALA A 13 -4.00 -2.97 -5.76
C ALA A 13 -2.73 -2.09 -5.81
N ASP A 14 -1.65 -2.62 -6.37
CA ASP A 14 -0.37 -1.91 -6.46
C ASP A 14 -0.53 -0.57 -7.19
N ARG A 15 -1.16 -0.59 -8.38
CA ARG A 15 -1.42 0.63 -9.16
C ARG A 15 -2.49 1.50 -8.55
N GLY A 16 -3.54 0.92 -7.95
CA GLY A 16 -4.55 1.69 -7.22
C GLY A 16 -3.94 2.57 -6.12
N GLY A 17 -3.00 2.03 -5.34
CA GLY A 17 -2.29 2.79 -4.31
C GLY A 17 -1.41 3.90 -4.90
N LEU A 18 -0.68 3.60 -5.98
CA LEU A 18 0.16 4.60 -6.67
C LEU A 18 -0.67 5.71 -7.31
N ASP A 19 -1.81 5.38 -7.91
CA ASP A 19 -2.73 6.32 -8.54
C ASP A 19 -3.35 7.25 -7.47
N ALA A 20 -3.79 6.73 -6.34
CA ALA A 20 -4.28 7.55 -5.22
C ALA A 20 -3.22 8.54 -4.71
N ALA A 21 -1.97 8.10 -4.60
CA ALA A 21 -0.87 8.95 -4.17
C ALA A 21 -0.61 10.09 -5.17
N MET A 22 -0.62 9.78 -6.47
CA MET A 22 -0.45 10.78 -7.53
C MET A 22 -1.59 11.81 -7.53
N ASP A 23 -2.85 11.35 -7.46
CA ASP A 23 -4.01 12.24 -7.45
C ASP A 23 -4.00 13.20 -6.26
N ALA A 24 -3.59 12.70 -5.09
CA ALA A 24 -3.53 13.49 -3.87
C ALA A 24 -2.25 14.34 -3.75
N GLY A 25 -1.27 14.21 -4.67
CA GLY A 25 0.03 14.87 -4.57
C GLY A 25 0.89 14.38 -3.40
N VAL A 26 0.71 13.13 -2.96
CA VAL A 26 1.56 12.47 -1.96
C VAL A 26 2.77 11.84 -2.67
N PRO A 27 3.99 11.94 -2.11
CA PRO A 27 5.13 11.21 -2.65
C PRO A 27 4.82 9.72 -2.85
N HIS A 28 5.23 9.17 -3.97
CA HIS A 28 5.04 7.75 -4.27
C HIS A 28 6.33 7.10 -4.78
N GLY A 29 6.37 5.78 -4.83
CA GLY A 29 7.46 5.02 -5.44
C GLY A 29 7.40 3.54 -5.08
N GLY A 30 8.57 2.91 -4.92
CA GLY A 30 8.69 1.52 -4.51
C GLY A 30 9.56 0.71 -5.48
N TRP A 31 9.70 -0.58 -5.17
CA TRP A 31 10.54 -1.51 -5.91
C TRP A 31 9.74 -2.32 -6.91
N CYS A 32 10.19 -2.34 -8.17
CA CYS A 32 9.62 -3.16 -9.24
C CYS A 32 10.65 -4.14 -9.80
N PRO A 33 10.23 -5.23 -10.47
CA PRO A 33 11.18 -6.15 -11.10
C PRO A 33 12.03 -5.46 -12.17
N LYS A 34 13.24 -5.95 -12.40
CA LYS A 34 14.06 -5.56 -13.56
C LYS A 34 13.27 -5.68 -14.85
N GLY A 35 13.36 -4.67 -15.71
CA GLY A 35 12.55 -4.52 -16.92
C GLY A 35 11.15 -3.97 -16.66
N ARG A 36 10.87 -3.52 -15.43
CA ARG A 36 9.57 -2.99 -14.99
C ARG A 36 8.43 -3.95 -15.30
N LEU A 37 8.56 -5.23 -14.97
CA LEU A 37 7.59 -6.24 -15.38
C LEU A 37 6.28 -6.15 -14.58
N ALA A 38 5.14 -6.19 -15.28
CA ALA A 38 3.81 -6.42 -14.74
C ALA A 38 3.03 -7.37 -15.69
N GLU A 39 1.84 -7.82 -15.28
CA GLU A 39 1.08 -8.81 -16.05
C GLU A 39 0.57 -8.30 -17.41
N ASP A 40 0.38 -6.99 -17.54
CA ASP A 40 -0.10 -6.31 -18.75
C ASP A 40 1.04 -5.67 -19.55
N GLY A 41 2.29 -6.05 -19.26
CA GLY A 41 3.49 -5.53 -19.90
C GLY A 41 4.32 -4.61 -18.99
N PRO A 42 5.19 -3.78 -19.56
CA PRO A 42 6.05 -2.89 -18.78
C PRO A 42 5.26 -1.86 -17.97
N ILE A 43 5.61 -1.70 -16.70
CA ILE A 43 4.99 -0.73 -15.78
C ILE A 43 5.22 0.69 -16.34
N PRO A 44 4.16 1.49 -16.52
CA PRO A 44 4.25 2.84 -17.06
C PRO A 44 5.30 3.72 -16.36
N ALA A 45 5.99 4.56 -17.14
CA ALA A 45 7.04 5.45 -16.63
C ALA A 45 6.52 6.56 -15.70
N ARG A 46 5.20 6.81 -15.67
CA ARG A 46 4.57 7.76 -14.75
C ARG A 46 4.74 7.39 -13.27
N TYR A 47 4.91 6.09 -12.99
CA TYR A 47 5.17 5.60 -11.64
C TYR A 47 6.66 5.67 -11.31
N GLN A 48 7.01 6.42 -10.26
CA GLN A 48 8.39 6.65 -9.80
C GLN A 48 9.00 5.42 -9.07
N LEU A 49 9.02 4.28 -9.75
CA LEU A 49 9.52 3.01 -9.22
C LEU A 49 10.99 2.80 -9.55
N GLN A 50 11.70 2.19 -8.61
CA GLN A 50 13.08 1.75 -8.75
C GLN A 50 13.10 0.28 -9.18
N GLU A 51 13.91 -0.05 -10.18
CA GLU A 51 14.08 -1.43 -10.61
C GLU A 51 15.02 -2.17 -9.66
N MET A 52 14.64 -3.39 -9.30
CA MET A 52 15.54 -4.38 -8.72
C MET A 52 16.56 -4.81 -9.77
N GLU A 53 17.69 -5.39 -9.33
CA GLU A 53 18.67 -6.00 -10.24
C GLU A 53 18.17 -7.29 -10.92
N THR A 54 17.03 -7.80 -10.47
CA THR A 54 16.43 -9.08 -10.84
C THR A 54 14.96 -8.93 -11.22
N SER A 55 14.49 -9.79 -12.12
CA SER A 55 13.08 -9.85 -12.55
C SER A 55 12.17 -10.62 -11.57
N SER A 56 12.70 -11.04 -10.42
CA SER A 56 11.94 -11.78 -9.40
C SER A 56 10.85 -10.91 -8.76
N TYR A 57 9.60 -11.36 -8.87
CA TYR A 57 8.48 -10.74 -8.15
C TYR A 57 8.59 -10.90 -6.63
N ILE A 58 9.26 -11.95 -6.14
CA ILE A 58 9.43 -12.17 -4.70
C ILE A 58 10.35 -11.09 -4.11
N HIS A 59 11.51 -10.85 -4.74
CA HIS A 59 12.49 -9.90 -4.22
C HIS A 59 11.96 -8.45 -4.20
N ARG A 60 11.20 -8.04 -5.23
CA ARG A 60 10.56 -6.70 -5.19
C ARG A 60 9.49 -6.61 -4.11
N THR A 61 8.73 -7.68 -3.87
CA THR A 61 7.69 -7.69 -2.83
C THR A 61 8.33 -7.57 -1.46
N GLU A 62 9.35 -8.38 -1.18
CA GLU A 62 10.12 -8.31 0.07
C GLU A 62 10.76 -6.94 0.27
N ALA A 63 11.38 -6.36 -0.76
CA ALA A 63 11.97 -5.02 -0.65
C ALA A 63 10.94 -3.94 -0.30
N ASN A 64 9.73 -3.99 -0.88
CA ASN A 64 8.65 -3.04 -0.51
C ASN A 64 8.15 -3.25 0.93
N VAL A 65 8.13 -4.47 1.44
CA VAL A 65 7.79 -4.77 2.84
C VAL A 65 8.89 -4.28 3.79
N VAL A 66 10.15 -4.55 3.48
CA VAL A 66 11.30 -4.20 4.33
C VAL A 66 11.54 -2.69 4.37
N ASP A 67 11.43 -1.99 3.24
CA ASP A 67 11.72 -0.56 3.13
C ASP A 67 10.50 0.34 3.43
N SER A 68 9.39 -0.24 3.89
CA SER A 68 8.23 0.49 4.39
C SER A 68 8.09 0.38 5.90
N ASP A 69 7.33 1.30 6.48
CA ASP A 69 7.02 1.30 7.91
C ASP A 69 5.91 0.29 8.24
N ALA A 70 4.99 0.06 7.30
CA ALA A 70 3.86 -0.85 7.43
C ALA A 70 3.29 -1.19 6.04
N THR A 71 2.57 -2.31 5.96
CA THR A 71 1.91 -2.77 4.71
C THR A 71 0.40 -2.91 4.92
N VAL A 72 -0.39 -2.38 3.98
CA VAL A 72 -1.80 -2.72 3.85
C VAL A 72 -2.01 -3.65 2.65
N VAL A 73 -2.70 -4.76 2.87
CA VAL A 73 -3.06 -5.75 1.85
C VAL A 73 -4.55 -5.66 1.57
N LEU A 74 -4.90 -5.24 0.35
CA LEU A 74 -6.29 -5.01 -0.08
C LEU A 74 -6.65 -6.02 -1.17
N CYS A 75 -7.68 -6.83 -0.94
CA CYS A 75 -8.12 -7.89 -1.87
C CYS A 75 -9.66 -7.97 -1.93
N PHE A 76 -10.19 -8.71 -2.91
CA PHE A 76 -11.57 -9.19 -2.85
C PHE A 76 -11.58 -10.63 -2.32
N GLY A 77 -12.02 -10.81 -1.08
CA GLY A 77 -11.86 -12.03 -0.31
C GLY A 77 -10.48 -12.15 0.32
N GLU A 78 -10.19 -13.35 0.80
CA GLU A 78 -8.93 -13.68 1.46
C GLU A 78 -7.71 -13.51 0.54
N PRO A 79 -6.57 -13.02 1.06
CA PRO A 79 -5.34 -12.93 0.31
C PRO A 79 -4.87 -14.33 -0.12
N THR A 80 -4.50 -14.46 -1.39
CA THR A 80 -3.97 -15.71 -1.96
C THR A 80 -2.88 -15.40 -2.97
N GLY A 81 -1.97 -16.36 -3.22
CA GLY A 81 -0.85 -16.18 -4.13
C GLY A 81 0.08 -15.06 -3.66
N GLY A 82 0.38 -14.09 -4.53
CA GLY A 82 1.30 -12.98 -4.21
C GLY A 82 0.86 -12.11 -3.02
N SER A 83 -0.45 -11.93 -2.81
CA SER A 83 -0.95 -11.18 -1.65
C SER A 83 -0.68 -11.94 -0.35
N LEU A 84 -0.92 -13.26 -0.32
CA LEU A 84 -0.63 -14.10 0.85
C LEU A 84 0.89 -14.10 1.13
N HIS A 85 1.70 -14.20 0.09
CA HIS A 85 3.15 -14.13 0.24
C HIS A 85 3.62 -12.78 0.83
N THR A 86 2.93 -11.68 0.51
CA THR A 86 3.21 -10.37 1.12
C THR A 86 2.92 -10.39 2.63
N VAL A 87 1.83 -11.04 3.04
CA VAL A 87 1.48 -11.22 4.46
C VAL A 87 2.55 -12.03 5.18
N GLU A 88 2.96 -13.17 4.60
CA GLU A 88 4.04 -14.02 5.13
C GLU A 88 5.35 -13.25 5.32
N LEU A 89 5.73 -12.42 4.34
CA LEU A 89 6.92 -11.57 4.43
C LEU A 89 6.79 -10.52 5.52
N CYS A 90 5.60 -9.94 5.73
CA CYS A 90 5.39 -8.99 6.82
C CYS A 90 5.59 -9.67 8.18
N GLU A 91 5.02 -10.88 8.36
CA GLU A 91 5.20 -11.68 9.57
C GLU A 91 6.69 -12.01 9.79
N GLN A 92 7.36 -12.53 8.75
CA GLN A 92 8.77 -12.92 8.80
C GLN A 92 9.69 -11.76 9.21
N HIS A 93 9.41 -10.55 8.72
CA HIS A 93 10.22 -9.35 8.99
C HIS A 93 9.72 -8.53 10.19
N GLY A 94 8.69 -9.00 10.91
CA GLY A 94 8.10 -8.28 12.03
C GLY A 94 7.52 -6.92 11.65
N LYS A 95 7.03 -6.78 10.42
CA LYS A 95 6.45 -5.54 9.89
C LYS A 95 4.95 -5.49 10.17
N PRO A 96 4.40 -4.36 10.65
CA PRO A 96 2.96 -4.20 10.81
C PRO A 96 2.24 -4.44 9.47
N CYS A 97 1.22 -5.29 9.51
CA CYS A 97 0.42 -5.64 8.35
C CYS A 97 -1.07 -5.55 8.69
N LEU A 98 -1.84 -4.86 7.86
CA LEU A 98 -3.31 -4.86 7.91
C LEU A 98 -3.85 -5.51 6.65
N ILE A 99 -4.78 -6.43 6.79
CA ILE A 99 -5.42 -7.14 5.68
C ILE A 99 -6.89 -6.73 5.69
N LEU A 100 -7.40 -6.23 4.55
CA LEU A 100 -8.81 -5.88 4.41
C LEU A 100 -9.42 -6.54 3.17
N ASP A 101 -10.61 -7.10 3.38
CA ASP A 101 -11.47 -7.62 2.31
C ASP A 101 -12.42 -6.53 1.81
N LEU A 102 -12.10 -5.96 0.64
CA LEU A 102 -12.91 -4.92 0.00
C LEU A 102 -14.16 -5.47 -0.70
N LYS A 103 -14.36 -6.79 -0.71
CA LYS A 103 -15.60 -7.41 -1.20
C LYS A 103 -16.75 -7.20 -0.23
N VAL A 104 -16.44 -7.13 1.07
CA VAL A 104 -17.43 -6.99 2.14
C VAL A 104 -17.37 -5.63 2.82
N LEU A 105 -16.23 -4.94 2.76
CA LEU A 105 -16.07 -3.60 3.33
C LEU A 105 -16.41 -2.49 2.32
N GLY A 106 -17.20 -1.52 2.80
CA GLY A 106 -17.39 -0.24 2.11
C GLY A 106 -16.15 0.66 2.23
N ASP A 107 -15.96 1.59 1.29
CA ASP A 107 -14.72 2.39 1.20
C ASP A 107 -14.46 3.22 2.45
N ASP A 108 -15.50 3.86 2.99
CA ASP A 108 -15.38 4.70 4.18
C ASP A 108 -14.92 3.90 5.40
N LEU A 109 -15.47 2.70 5.60
CA LEU A 109 -15.09 1.83 6.71
C LEU A 109 -13.67 1.31 6.53
N ALA A 110 -13.31 0.85 5.32
CA ALA A 110 -11.96 0.42 5.03
C ALA A 110 -10.94 1.56 5.27
N ALA A 111 -11.27 2.78 4.85
CA ALA A 111 -10.42 3.93 5.09
C ALA A 111 -10.29 4.27 6.59
N ASP A 112 -11.40 4.22 7.35
CA ASP A 112 -11.39 4.48 8.79
C ASP A 112 -10.57 3.42 9.55
N ASP A 113 -10.68 2.15 9.17
CA ASP A 113 -9.88 1.05 9.74
C ASP A 113 -8.38 1.25 9.48
N ILE A 114 -8.00 1.62 8.24
CA ILE A 114 -6.60 1.94 7.91
C ILE A 114 -6.11 3.13 8.74
N ILE A 115 -6.91 4.18 8.88
CA ILE A 115 -6.55 5.39 9.65
C ILE A 115 -6.32 5.05 11.12
N MET A 116 -7.23 4.26 11.72
CA MET A 116 -7.10 3.83 13.11
C MET A 116 -5.84 3.00 13.31
N TRP A 117 -5.63 1.99 12.46
CA TRP A 117 -4.45 1.15 12.50
C TRP A 117 -3.13 1.93 12.28
N LEU A 118 -3.11 2.89 11.34
CA LEU A 118 -1.93 3.74 11.12
C LEU A 118 -1.59 4.62 12.32
N ARG A 119 -2.57 4.98 13.16
CA ARG A 119 -2.28 5.70 14.41
C ARG A 119 -1.54 4.81 15.39
N GLU A 120 -1.97 3.56 15.53
CA GLU A 120 -1.32 2.56 16.39
C GLU A 120 0.13 2.30 15.92
N VAL A 121 0.34 2.11 14.61
CA VAL A 121 1.67 1.95 14.00
C VAL A 121 2.61 3.11 14.30
N ARG A 122 2.08 4.32 14.50
CA ARG A 122 2.87 5.52 14.78
C ARG A 122 3.14 5.75 16.26
N THR A 123 2.58 4.95 17.16
CA THR A 123 2.69 5.12 18.61
C THR A 123 3.45 3.97 19.25
N THR A 124 4.16 4.29 20.32
CA THR A 124 4.75 3.34 21.27
C THR A 124 4.37 3.81 22.68
N ASP A 125 4.59 2.96 23.68
CA ASP A 125 4.31 3.30 25.09
C ASP A 125 5.06 4.58 25.54
N ASP A 126 6.23 4.86 24.97
CA ASP A 126 7.08 6.01 25.28
C ASP A 126 6.83 7.24 24.40
N GLY A 127 5.84 7.20 23.49
CA GLY A 127 5.47 8.31 22.60
C GLY A 127 5.49 7.96 21.11
N PRO A 128 5.49 8.97 20.20
CA PRO A 128 5.35 8.72 18.77
C PRO A 128 6.63 8.11 18.16
N ARG A 129 6.47 6.96 17.49
CA ARG A 129 7.52 6.28 16.70
C ARG A 129 8.06 7.16 15.57
N THR A 130 7.21 8.00 14.99
CA THR A 130 7.59 8.94 13.93
C THR A 130 6.69 10.19 13.92
N THR A 131 7.32 11.36 13.80
CA THR A 131 6.65 12.65 13.60
C THR A 131 6.44 12.97 12.12
N GLU A 132 7.20 12.37 11.21
CA GLU A 132 7.19 12.68 9.77
C GLU A 132 6.08 11.94 8.99
N GLY A 133 5.37 11.02 9.63
CA GLY A 133 4.34 10.17 9.01
C GLY A 133 4.88 8.79 8.59
N VAL A 134 3.99 7.96 8.05
CA VAL A 134 4.25 6.55 7.70
C VAL A 134 4.58 6.41 6.22
N VAL A 135 5.65 5.69 5.88
CA VAL A 135 5.85 5.13 4.55
C VAL A 135 5.01 3.86 4.45
N LEU A 136 3.87 3.94 3.77
CA LEU A 136 2.90 2.87 3.68
C LEU A 136 3.08 2.10 2.37
N ASN A 137 3.34 0.79 2.46
CA ASN A 137 3.28 -0.11 1.34
C ASN A 137 1.82 -0.52 1.07
N VAL A 138 1.38 -0.40 -0.18
CA VAL A 138 0.06 -0.87 -0.64
C VAL A 138 0.27 -2.09 -1.53
N ALA A 139 -0.32 -3.20 -1.14
CA ALA A 139 -0.24 -4.47 -1.84
C ALA A 139 -1.62 -5.13 -1.98
N GLY A 140 -1.72 -6.12 -2.85
CA GLY A 140 -2.96 -6.88 -3.04
C GLY A 140 -2.96 -7.68 -4.33
N SER A 141 -4.14 -8.19 -4.69
CA SER A 141 -4.30 -8.96 -5.92
C SER A 141 -4.06 -8.09 -7.16
N ARG A 142 -3.64 -8.76 -8.23
CA ARG A 142 -3.60 -8.20 -9.57
C ARG A 142 -4.98 -8.14 -10.22
N GLU A 143 -5.14 -7.26 -11.20
CA GLU A 143 -6.42 -6.97 -11.85
C GLU A 143 -7.02 -8.21 -12.53
N SER A 144 -6.20 -9.06 -13.16
CA SER A 144 -6.68 -10.30 -13.77
C SER A 144 -7.31 -11.30 -12.79
N LYS A 145 -7.04 -11.15 -11.49
CA LYS A 145 -7.61 -11.97 -10.42
C LYS A 145 -8.85 -11.30 -9.81
N ASP A 146 -8.72 -10.01 -9.47
CA ASP A 146 -9.76 -9.22 -8.82
C ASP A 146 -10.09 -7.99 -9.68
N ALA A 147 -10.96 -8.16 -10.68
CA ALA A 147 -11.33 -7.09 -11.60
C ALA A 147 -12.07 -5.95 -10.87
N GLY A 148 -11.65 -4.71 -11.10
CA GLY A 148 -12.11 -3.50 -10.43
C GLY A 148 -11.34 -3.17 -9.15
N LEU A 149 -10.36 -3.99 -8.74
CA LEU A 149 -9.63 -3.76 -7.50
C LEU A 149 -8.76 -2.50 -7.56
N ALA A 150 -8.13 -2.19 -8.69
CA ALA A 150 -7.31 -0.97 -8.80
C ALA A 150 -8.10 0.30 -8.46
N ASP A 151 -9.29 0.46 -9.05
CA ASP A 151 -10.16 1.62 -8.80
C ASP A 151 -10.64 1.65 -7.34
N ARG A 152 -11.04 0.49 -6.80
CA ARG A 152 -11.47 0.39 -5.40
C ARG A 152 -10.36 0.78 -4.42
N VAL A 153 -9.14 0.29 -4.66
CA VAL A 153 -7.97 0.63 -3.83
C VAL A 153 -7.63 2.11 -3.95
N ARG A 154 -7.74 2.68 -5.16
CA ARG A 154 -7.51 4.10 -5.38
C ARG A 154 -8.46 4.95 -4.54
N ASP A 155 -9.75 4.63 -4.54
CA ASP A 155 -10.76 5.37 -3.78
C ASP A 155 -10.52 5.25 -2.26
N VAL A 156 -10.31 4.04 -1.75
CA VAL A 156 -10.02 3.79 -0.32
C VAL A 156 -8.78 4.55 0.14
N ILE A 157 -7.65 4.40 -0.57
CA ILE A 157 -6.39 5.07 -0.19
C ILE A 157 -6.51 6.58 -0.35
N GLY A 158 -7.27 7.07 -1.34
CA GLY A 158 -7.61 8.47 -1.48
C GLY A 158 -8.31 9.03 -0.24
N LEU A 159 -9.34 8.34 0.24
CA LEU A 159 -10.06 8.69 1.48
C LEU A 159 -9.14 8.68 2.69
N VAL A 160 -8.23 7.70 2.81
CA VAL A 160 -7.24 7.65 3.90
C VAL A 160 -6.36 8.91 3.90
N ILE A 161 -5.88 9.32 2.73
CA ILE A 161 -5.03 10.50 2.58
C ILE A 161 -5.82 11.78 2.91
N GLU A 162 -7.04 11.92 2.40
CA GLU A 162 -7.90 13.08 2.64
C GLU A 162 -8.27 13.24 4.12
N LYS A 163 -8.88 12.21 4.71
CA LYS A 163 -9.27 12.19 6.13
C LYS A 163 -8.05 12.37 7.04
N GLY A 164 -6.90 11.80 6.67
CA GLY A 164 -5.64 11.93 7.39
C GLY A 164 -5.00 13.32 7.34
N ARG A 165 -5.38 14.18 6.39
CA ARG A 165 -4.98 15.61 6.32
C ARG A 165 -5.89 16.49 7.16
N GLY A 166 -7.20 16.27 7.10
CA GLY A 166 -8.21 17.07 7.82
C GLY A 166 -8.13 17.00 9.35
N GLN A 167 -7.45 15.99 9.90
CA GLN A 167 -7.28 15.81 11.34
C GLN A 167 -6.09 16.58 11.94
N ILE A 168 -5.29 17.28 11.13
CA ILE A 168 -4.18 18.13 11.60
C ILE A 168 -4.70 19.54 11.98
N THR A 169 -5.91 19.93 11.55
CA THR A 169 -6.42 21.31 11.66
C THR A 169 -7.39 21.61 12.82
N THR A 170 -7.56 20.73 13.80
CA THR A 170 -8.32 21.09 15.03
C THR A 170 -7.39 21.24 16.22
N PRO A 171 -6.88 22.45 16.50
CA PRO A 171 -6.52 22.81 17.86
C PRO A 171 -7.83 22.90 18.67
N ARG A 172 -7.94 22.11 19.74
CA ARG A 172 -8.81 22.48 20.86
C ARG A 172 -8.00 23.32 21.83
#